data_AF-A0A959FEM9-F1
#
_entry.id   AF-A0A959FEM9-F1
#
_cell.length_a   1.000
_cell.length_b   1.000
_cell.length_c   1.000
_cell.angle_alpha   90.00
_cell.angle_beta   90.00
_cell.angle_gamma   90.00
#
_symmetry.space_group_name_H-M   'P 1'
#
loop_
_entity.id
_entity.type
_entity.pdbx_description
1 polymer ?
#
loop_
_entity_poly.entity_id
_entity_poly.type
_entity_poly.pdbx_seq_one_letter_code
_entity_poly.pdbx_strand_id
1 'polypeptide(L)'
;SSSQNLLQAVSENEGKLEAINAYDGAFLSFGIFQWTLGVRDTVGELPALLKKLKETYPDTFQLYFGRYGVDIADQTNALAGYLTLNGELINTRALKEQFRSREWVYRFWRAGRDPKVQAMEVEHALSRLKSFYWKYKVHGFTLNNIITSEYGVALLLDNHVNLPGLVGRALRKAMDQTGLTDPTNWDTAEERRVLNAYIEHRATTIDGIGPMYDAKGRAKRTAAYVTDNIISDERGTFRYSHTASRGLGNYIPEPQGFDPNDYPDMELDTEGRDMEFLARGAESVA
;
A
#
# COMPACT_ATOMS: atom_id res chain seq x y z
N SER A 1 -0.66 -0.58 -17.63
CA SER A 1 0.70 -1.08 -17.31
C SER A 1 0.58 -2.15 -16.24
N SER A 2 1.58 -3.02 -16.05
CA SER A 2 1.58 -4.04 -14.99
C SER A 2 1.17 -3.48 -13.62
N SER A 3 1.76 -2.34 -13.24
CA SER A 3 1.50 -1.68 -11.97
C SER A 3 0.09 -1.07 -11.89
N GLN A 4 -0.46 -0.54 -12.98
CA GLN A 4 -1.85 -0.04 -13.02
C GLN A 4 -2.86 -1.18 -12.85
N ASN A 5 -2.63 -2.31 -13.53
CA ASN A 5 -3.51 -3.47 -13.47
C ASN A 5 -3.48 -4.12 -12.07
N LEU A 6 -2.29 -4.18 -11.46
CA LEU A 6 -2.11 -4.61 -10.07
C LEU A 6 -2.90 -3.72 -9.11
N LEU A 7 -2.79 -2.40 -9.22
CA LEU A 7 -3.52 -1.49 -8.34
C LEU A 7 -5.03 -1.58 -8.54
N GLN A 8 -5.49 -1.79 -9.79
CA GLN A 8 -6.90 -2.03 -10.05
C GLN A 8 -7.40 -3.24 -9.25
N ALA A 9 -6.65 -4.35 -9.29
CA ALA A 9 -7.00 -5.57 -8.55
C ALA A 9 -6.97 -5.41 -7.02
N VAL A 10 -6.03 -4.62 -6.48
CA VAL A 10 -5.95 -4.37 -5.03
C VAL A 10 -7.03 -3.38 -4.58
N SER A 11 -7.32 -2.34 -5.37
CA SER A 11 -8.29 -1.29 -5.01
C SER A 11 -9.73 -1.79 -4.85
N GLU A 12 -10.08 -2.90 -5.49
CA GLU A 12 -11.39 -3.54 -5.29
C GLU A 12 -11.58 -4.00 -3.84
N ASN A 13 -10.50 -4.44 -3.18
CA ASN A 13 -10.55 -4.86 -1.79
C ASN A 13 -10.60 -3.70 -0.80
N GLU A 14 -10.34 -2.47 -1.24
CA GLU A 14 -10.28 -1.25 -0.42
C GLU A 14 -11.56 -0.41 -0.49
N GLY A 15 -12.57 -0.86 -1.25
CA GLY A 15 -13.88 -0.18 -1.33
C GLY A 15 -14.22 0.46 -2.67
N LYS A 16 -13.50 0.11 -3.75
CA LYS A 16 -13.64 0.60 -5.14
C LYS A 16 -13.23 2.07 -5.34
N LEU A 17 -12.62 2.30 -6.51
CA LEU A 17 -11.92 3.50 -7.02
C LEU A 17 -12.58 4.91 -6.89
N GLU A 18 -13.73 5.10 -6.24
CA GLU A 18 -14.41 6.41 -6.16
C GLU A 18 -15.08 6.67 -4.78
N ALA A 19 -14.44 6.29 -3.67
CA ALA A 19 -14.95 6.66 -2.35
C ALA A 19 -14.23 7.92 -1.82
N ILE A 20 -14.98 8.96 -1.46
CA ILE A 20 -14.53 9.95 -0.47
C ILE A 20 -15.43 9.70 0.73
N ASN A 21 -14.92 8.98 1.72
CA ASN A 21 -15.65 8.79 2.98
C ASN A 21 -15.19 9.87 3.98
N ALA A 22 -16.12 10.75 4.36
CA ALA A 22 -15.94 11.73 5.44
C ALA A 22 -16.50 11.23 6.79
N TYR A 23 -16.96 9.97 6.83
CA TYR A 23 -17.62 9.36 7.98
C TYR A 23 -17.15 7.91 8.21
N ASP A 24 -15.93 7.78 8.72
CA ASP A 24 -15.50 6.76 9.68
C ASP A 24 -14.34 7.37 10.51
N GLY A 25 -13.61 6.62 11.35
CA GLY A 25 -12.63 7.15 12.31
C GLY A 25 -11.49 8.04 11.75
N ALA A 26 -11.36 8.17 10.42
CA ALA A 26 -10.49 9.14 9.76
C ALA A 26 -11.15 10.54 9.60
N PHE A 27 -10.35 11.61 9.67
CA PHE A 27 -10.90 12.98 9.51
C PHE A 27 -11.25 13.32 8.05
N LEU A 28 -10.53 12.76 7.09
CA LEU A 28 -10.81 12.83 5.65
C LEU A 28 -10.08 11.64 5.01
N SER A 29 -10.77 10.88 4.18
CA SER A 29 -10.19 9.81 3.35
C SER A 29 -10.24 10.20 1.87
N PHE A 30 -9.12 10.06 1.16
CA PHE A 30 -8.99 10.48 -0.23
C PHE A 30 -8.36 9.39 -1.11
N GLY A 31 -8.89 9.20 -2.32
CA GLY A 31 -8.25 8.38 -3.35
C GLY A 31 -8.42 6.86 -3.22
N ILE A 32 -7.75 6.13 -4.11
CA ILE A 32 -7.90 4.68 -4.35
C ILE A 32 -7.67 3.76 -3.12
N PHE A 33 -6.98 4.23 -2.08
CA PHE A 33 -6.72 3.50 -0.82
C PHE A 33 -7.28 4.22 0.41
N GLN A 34 -8.14 5.23 0.23
CA GLN A 34 -8.70 6.03 1.33
C GLN A 34 -7.58 6.63 2.21
N TRP A 35 -6.64 7.38 1.63
CA TRP A 35 -5.52 8.00 2.34
C TRP A 35 -6.02 9.04 3.36
N THR A 36 -5.51 9.02 4.59
CA THR A 36 -6.06 9.83 5.70
C THR A 36 -5.10 10.87 6.24
N LEU A 37 -5.64 11.90 6.92
CA LEU A 37 -4.88 12.81 7.79
C LEU A 37 -4.46 12.17 9.14
N GLY A 38 -4.59 10.85 9.28
CA GLY A 38 -4.36 10.13 10.53
C GLY A 38 -5.60 10.07 11.43
N VAL A 39 -5.50 9.30 12.52
CA VAL A 39 -6.57 9.09 13.49
C VAL A 39 -6.22 9.85 14.76
N ARG A 40 -7.17 10.61 15.31
CA ARG A 40 -6.92 11.51 16.45
C ARG A 40 -5.67 12.37 16.18
N ASP A 41 -4.64 12.24 17.00
CA ASP A 41 -3.43 13.07 16.96
C ASP A 41 -2.25 12.38 16.24
N THR A 42 -2.46 11.22 15.61
CA THR A 42 -1.40 10.46 14.92
C THR A 42 -1.13 10.98 13.51
N VAL A 43 0.02 10.63 12.93
CA VAL A 43 0.32 10.90 11.51
C VAL A 43 -0.64 10.19 10.56
N GLY A 44 -0.70 10.67 9.31
CA GLY A 44 -1.47 10.05 8.23
C GLY A 44 -0.73 10.00 6.91
N GLU A 45 -1.24 9.21 5.96
CA GLU A 45 -0.62 8.98 4.64
C GLU A 45 -0.97 10.05 3.60
N LEU A 46 -2.11 10.74 3.77
CA LEU A 46 -2.52 11.82 2.85
C LEU A 46 -1.45 12.93 2.73
N PRO A 47 -0.82 13.40 3.82
CA PRO A 47 0.33 14.31 3.74
C PRO A 47 1.47 13.81 2.83
N ALA A 48 1.82 12.53 2.91
CA ALA A 48 2.89 11.97 2.10
C ALA A 48 2.50 11.85 0.61
N LEU A 49 1.24 11.52 0.30
CA LEU A 49 0.71 11.61 -1.07
C LEU A 49 0.80 13.06 -1.59
N LEU A 50 0.35 14.03 -0.81
CA LEU A 50 0.34 15.43 -1.20
C LEU A 50 1.77 16.00 -1.34
N LYS A 51 2.72 15.52 -0.53
CA LYS A 51 4.15 15.82 -0.67
C LYS A 51 4.67 15.41 -2.05
N LYS A 52 4.42 14.17 -2.46
CA LYS A 52 4.81 13.67 -3.79
C LYS A 52 4.16 14.47 -4.92
N LEU A 53 2.89 14.83 -4.77
CA LEU A 53 2.19 15.70 -5.73
C LEU A 53 2.83 17.09 -5.80
N LYS A 54 3.20 17.70 -4.67
CA LYS A 54 3.87 19.01 -4.62
C LYS A 54 5.24 18.97 -5.29
N GLU A 55 6.02 17.92 -5.04
CA GLU A 55 7.38 17.75 -5.59
C GLU A 55 7.34 17.45 -7.10
N THR A 56 6.38 16.62 -7.55
CA THR A 56 6.31 16.17 -8.96
C THR A 56 5.51 17.11 -9.85
N TYR A 57 4.40 17.66 -9.34
CA TYR A 57 3.47 18.52 -10.07
C TYR A 57 3.10 19.76 -9.24
N PRO A 58 4.05 20.67 -8.97
CA PRO A 58 3.85 21.80 -8.07
C PRO A 58 2.65 22.67 -8.45
N ASP A 59 2.44 22.93 -9.74
CA ASP A 59 1.28 23.70 -10.22
C ASP A 59 -0.06 23.04 -9.92
N THR A 60 -0.10 21.70 -9.98
CA THR A 60 -1.30 20.91 -9.70
C THR A 60 -1.60 20.92 -8.20
N PHE A 61 -0.56 20.76 -7.37
CA PHE A 61 -0.68 20.94 -5.92
C PHE A 61 -1.19 22.35 -5.57
N GLN A 62 -0.62 23.40 -6.19
CA GLN A 62 -1.03 24.78 -5.96
C GLN A 62 -2.47 25.04 -6.38
N LEU A 63 -2.91 24.48 -7.52
CA LEU A 63 -4.27 24.63 -8.04
C LEU A 63 -5.34 24.10 -7.08
N TYR A 64 -5.12 22.92 -6.49
CA TYR A 64 -6.12 22.23 -5.67
C TYR A 64 -5.97 22.46 -4.17
N PHE A 65 -4.75 22.69 -3.68
CA PHE A 65 -4.44 22.71 -2.25
C PHE A 65 -3.69 23.99 -1.84
N GLY A 66 -2.54 24.26 -2.44
CA GLY A 66 -1.63 25.33 -2.01
C GLY A 66 -2.25 26.72 -1.99
N ARG A 67 -3.03 27.08 -3.01
CA ARG A 67 -3.73 28.38 -3.06
C ARG A 67 -4.81 28.58 -2.00
N TYR A 68 -5.18 27.51 -1.28
CA TYR A 68 -6.14 27.53 -0.17
C TYR A 68 -5.46 27.37 1.19
N GLY A 69 -4.14 27.57 1.24
CA GLY A 69 -3.35 27.57 2.46
C GLY A 69 -2.83 26.20 2.89
N VAL A 70 -3.15 25.11 2.18
CA VAL A 70 -2.60 23.79 2.52
C VAL A 70 -1.15 23.70 2.10
N ASP A 71 -0.28 23.32 3.03
CA ASP A 71 1.09 22.94 2.71
C ASP A 71 1.52 21.66 3.46
N ILE A 72 2.74 21.18 3.19
CA ILE A 72 3.34 19.97 3.77
C ILE A 72 4.18 20.38 4.98
N ALA A 73 3.97 19.73 6.13
CA ALA A 73 4.81 19.94 7.29
C ALA A 73 6.19 19.29 7.12
N ASP A 74 7.23 19.91 7.66
CA ASP A 74 8.63 19.46 7.54
C ASP A 74 8.85 18.03 8.04
N GLN A 75 8.07 17.60 9.04
CA GLN A 75 8.15 16.25 9.62
C GLN A 75 7.52 15.16 8.74
N THR A 76 7.02 15.51 7.55
CA THR A 76 6.39 14.56 6.62
C THR A 76 7.43 13.78 5.84
N ASN A 77 7.46 12.47 6.04
CA ASN A 77 8.35 11.54 5.33
C ASN A 77 7.65 10.95 4.08
N ALA A 78 8.25 9.92 3.47
CA ALA A 78 7.76 9.31 2.25
C ALA A 78 6.45 8.50 2.41
N LEU A 79 6.10 8.12 3.64
CA LEU A 79 4.95 7.26 3.97
C LEU A 79 3.85 7.98 4.74
N ALA A 80 4.20 8.87 5.68
CA ALA A 80 3.24 9.60 6.48
C ALA A 80 3.78 10.94 7.01
N GLY A 81 2.88 11.77 7.55
CA GLY A 81 3.25 13.01 8.22
C GLY A 81 2.05 13.86 8.60
N TYR A 82 2.23 15.18 8.42
CA TYR A 82 1.25 16.21 8.73
C TYR A 82 1.14 17.24 7.60
N LEU A 83 -0.02 17.88 7.49
CA LEU A 83 -0.18 19.09 6.68
C LEU A 83 -0.01 20.32 7.56
N THR A 84 0.18 21.46 6.91
CA THR A 84 -0.14 22.77 7.49
C THR A 84 -1.35 23.37 6.79
N LEU A 85 -2.10 24.23 7.49
CA LEU A 85 -3.13 25.07 6.90
C LEU A 85 -2.87 26.53 7.29
N ASN A 86 -2.65 27.39 6.32
CA ASN A 86 -2.24 28.79 6.52
C ASN A 86 -1.02 28.93 7.44
N GLY A 87 -0.09 27.97 7.37
CA GLY A 87 1.11 27.90 8.21
C GLY A 87 0.92 27.22 9.57
N GLU A 88 -0.31 26.87 9.96
CA GLU A 88 -0.57 26.15 11.21
C GLU A 88 -0.46 24.63 11.03
N LEU A 89 0.30 23.96 11.89
CA LEU A 89 0.50 22.50 11.85
C LEU A 89 -0.77 21.74 12.24
N ILE A 90 -1.23 20.84 11.37
CA ILE A 90 -2.47 20.06 11.56
C ILE A 90 -2.16 18.71 12.22
N ASN A 91 -1.81 18.73 13.51
CA ASN A 91 -1.40 17.55 14.27
C ASN A 91 -2.37 17.09 15.36
N THR A 92 -3.43 17.85 15.65
CA THR A 92 -4.45 17.44 16.63
C THR A 92 -5.78 17.10 15.97
N ARG A 93 -6.60 16.31 16.66
CA ARG A 93 -7.98 16.01 16.27
C ARG A 93 -8.77 17.27 15.91
N ALA A 94 -8.76 18.29 16.78
CA ALA A 94 -9.52 19.51 16.57
C ALA A 94 -9.10 20.23 15.28
N LEU A 95 -7.80 20.28 15.01
CA LEU A 95 -7.26 20.88 13.80
C LEU A 95 -7.55 20.05 12.54
N LYS A 96 -7.65 18.72 12.66
CA LYS A 96 -8.04 17.86 11.53
C LYS A 96 -9.53 17.92 11.22
N GLU A 97 -10.40 18.17 12.21
CA GLU A 97 -11.85 18.23 12.03
C GLU A 97 -12.29 19.30 11.02
N GLN A 98 -11.51 20.37 10.82
CA GLN A 98 -11.81 21.38 9.80
C GLN A 98 -11.86 20.80 8.37
N PHE A 99 -11.11 19.73 8.09
CA PHE A 99 -11.09 19.07 6.77
C PHE A 99 -12.36 18.26 6.48
N ARG A 100 -13.27 18.11 7.45
CA ARG A 100 -14.61 17.53 7.25
C ARG A 100 -15.60 18.49 6.59
N SER A 101 -15.23 19.74 6.38
CA SER A 101 -16.12 20.72 5.75
C SER A 101 -16.47 20.31 4.31
N ARG A 102 -17.68 20.68 3.86
CA ARG A 102 -18.12 20.42 2.47
C ARG A 102 -17.18 21.03 1.43
N GLU A 103 -16.54 22.13 1.78
CA GLU A 103 -15.57 22.81 0.93
C GLU A 103 -14.35 21.91 0.69
N TRP A 104 -13.76 21.34 1.74
CA TRP A 104 -12.64 20.41 1.61
C TRP A 104 -13.06 19.14 0.88
N VAL A 105 -14.22 18.56 1.20
CA VAL A 105 -14.76 17.41 0.47
C VAL A 105 -14.84 17.70 -1.03
N TYR A 106 -15.38 18.86 -1.42
CA TYR A 106 -15.46 19.25 -2.83
C TYR A 106 -14.07 19.46 -3.48
N ARG A 107 -13.11 20.02 -2.75
CA ARG A 107 -11.74 20.24 -3.23
C ARG A 107 -11.03 18.93 -3.55
N PHE A 108 -11.08 17.98 -2.62
CA PHE A 108 -10.52 16.65 -2.82
C PHE A 108 -11.26 15.91 -3.94
N TRP A 109 -12.59 15.99 -4.00
CA TRP A 109 -13.37 15.45 -5.12
C TRP A 109 -12.94 15.99 -6.49
N ARG A 110 -12.70 17.30 -6.58
CA ARG A 110 -12.16 17.95 -7.79
C ARG A 110 -10.75 17.44 -8.12
N ALA A 111 -9.87 17.35 -7.13
CA ALA A 111 -8.49 16.91 -7.30
C ALA A 111 -8.40 15.46 -7.78
N GLY A 112 -9.21 14.55 -7.22
CA GLY A 112 -9.20 13.12 -7.58
C GLY A 112 -9.59 12.80 -9.03
N ARG A 113 -10.08 13.80 -9.77
CA ARG A 113 -10.40 13.70 -11.21
C ARG A 113 -9.28 14.21 -12.11
N ASP A 114 -8.23 14.81 -11.54
CA ASP A 114 -7.08 15.27 -12.30
C ASP A 114 -6.16 14.08 -12.61
N PRO A 115 -5.81 13.82 -13.89
CA PRO A 115 -4.95 12.70 -14.27
C PRO A 115 -3.59 12.69 -13.55
N LYS A 116 -3.04 13.86 -13.20
CA LYS A 116 -1.78 13.96 -12.45
C LYS A 116 -1.95 13.53 -11.00
N VAL A 117 -3.07 13.87 -10.38
CA VAL A 117 -3.39 13.43 -9.01
C VAL A 117 -3.63 11.93 -9.00
N GLN A 118 -4.38 11.39 -9.97
CA GLN A 118 -4.58 9.95 -10.14
C GLN A 118 -3.25 9.20 -10.35
N ALA A 119 -2.34 9.75 -11.16
CA ALA A 119 -1.00 9.19 -11.33
C ALA A 119 -0.19 9.18 -10.03
N MET A 120 -0.33 10.20 -9.19
CA MET A 120 0.34 10.25 -7.88
C MET A 120 -0.29 9.32 -6.85
N GLU A 121 -1.60 9.11 -6.88
CA GLU A 121 -2.24 8.08 -6.06
C GLU A 121 -1.73 6.69 -6.43
N VAL A 122 -1.56 6.42 -7.73
CA VAL A 122 -0.96 5.20 -8.26
C VAL A 122 0.50 5.04 -7.81
N GLU A 123 1.34 6.08 -7.95
CA GLU A 123 2.72 6.01 -7.44
C GLU A 123 2.70 5.74 -5.94
N HIS A 124 1.93 6.51 -5.17
CA HIS A 124 1.96 6.44 -3.72
C HIS A 124 1.58 5.05 -3.22
N ALA A 125 0.56 4.43 -3.83
CA ALA A 125 0.22 3.03 -3.59
C ALA A 125 1.38 2.07 -3.90
N LEU A 126 2.02 2.21 -5.06
CA LEU A 126 3.14 1.35 -5.46
C LEU A 126 4.39 1.60 -4.61
N SER A 127 4.56 2.80 -4.07
CA SER A 127 5.69 3.12 -3.21
C SER A 127 5.65 2.34 -1.89
N ARG A 128 4.50 1.83 -1.47
CA ARG A 128 4.43 0.89 -0.34
C ARG A 128 5.23 -0.38 -0.62
N LEU A 129 5.35 -0.84 -1.86
CA LEU A 129 6.27 -1.95 -2.16
C LEU A 129 7.71 -1.62 -1.77
N LYS A 130 8.13 -0.35 -1.85
CA LYS A 130 9.49 0.09 -1.52
C LYS A 130 9.82 -0.08 -0.03
N SER A 131 8.82 -0.08 0.86
CA SER A 131 9.05 -0.30 2.30
C SER A 131 9.31 -1.77 2.66
N PHE A 132 8.89 -2.74 1.84
CA PHE A 132 8.97 -4.16 2.22
C PHE A 132 9.43 -5.13 1.12
N TYR A 133 9.05 -4.92 -0.14
CA TYR A 133 9.20 -5.91 -1.21
C TYR A 133 10.67 -6.18 -1.58
N TRP A 134 11.51 -5.14 -1.54
CA TRP A 134 12.96 -5.24 -1.79
C TRP A 134 13.81 -5.31 -0.52
N LYS A 135 13.21 -5.06 0.66
CA LYS A 135 13.93 -4.98 1.94
C LYS A 135 13.79 -6.25 2.77
N TYR A 136 12.56 -6.73 2.92
CA TYR A 136 12.23 -7.79 3.85
C TYR A 136 12.65 -9.15 3.31
N LYS A 137 13.28 -9.97 4.18
CA LYS A 137 13.81 -11.29 3.82
C LYS A 137 13.07 -12.43 4.49
N VAL A 138 12.72 -13.44 3.70
CA VAL A 138 12.21 -14.73 4.15
C VAL A 138 13.17 -15.81 3.64
N HIS A 139 13.62 -16.69 4.53
CA HIS A 139 14.68 -17.67 4.26
C HIS A 139 15.94 -17.10 3.56
N GLY A 140 16.30 -15.84 3.86
CA GLY A 140 17.47 -15.18 3.28
C GLY A 140 17.22 -14.48 1.93
N PHE A 141 16.08 -14.72 1.29
CA PHE A 141 15.69 -14.10 0.03
C PHE A 141 14.74 -12.92 0.26
N THR A 142 14.93 -11.82 -0.48
CA THR A 142 13.99 -10.70 -0.47
C THR A 142 12.69 -11.08 -1.18
N LEU A 143 11.58 -10.42 -0.85
CA LEU A 143 10.27 -10.82 -1.40
C LEU A 143 10.20 -10.74 -2.93
N ASN A 144 10.94 -9.81 -3.54
CA ASN A 144 11.08 -9.67 -4.98
C ASN A 144 11.90 -10.77 -5.68
N ASN A 145 12.54 -11.67 -4.92
CA ASN A 145 13.08 -12.94 -5.42
C ASN A 145 12.08 -14.09 -5.25
N ILE A 146 11.22 -14.03 -4.22
CA ILE A 146 10.31 -15.11 -3.86
C ILE A 146 9.05 -15.05 -4.73
N ILE A 147 8.37 -13.91 -4.76
CA ILE A 147 7.08 -13.72 -5.42
C ILE A 147 7.24 -12.65 -6.50
N THR A 148 6.95 -13.02 -7.76
CA THR A 148 7.28 -12.17 -8.93
C THR A 148 6.19 -12.12 -9.99
N SER A 149 5.11 -12.89 -9.83
CA SER A 149 3.88 -12.74 -10.62
C SER A 149 3.11 -11.47 -10.23
N GLU A 150 2.34 -10.89 -11.15
CA GLU A 150 1.47 -9.76 -10.84
C GLU A 150 0.42 -10.13 -9.77
N TYR A 151 -0.15 -11.33 -9.87
CA TYR A 151 -1.07 -11.87 -8.88
C TYR A 151 -0.43 -11.98 -7.50
N GLY A 152 0.75 -12.57 -7.39
CA GLY A 152 1.45 -12.72 -6.12
C GLY A 152 1.81 -11.38 -5.49
N VAL A 153 2.33 -10.43 -6.27
CA VAL A 153 2.65 -9.08 -5.77
C VAL A 153 1.38 -8.33 -5.34
N ALA A 154 0.26 -8.52 -6.05
CA ALA A 154 -1.03 -7.95 -5.65
C ALA A 154 -1.47 -8.50 -4.28
N LEU A 155 -1.32 -9.80 -4.02
CA LEU A 155 -1.64 -10.41 -2.73
C LEU A 155 -0.74 -9.90 -1.59
N LEU A 156 0.55 -9.70 -1.86
CA LEU A 156 1.49 -9.15 -0.87
C LEU A 156 1.14 -7.69 -0.54
N LEU A 157 0.84 -6.87 -1.55
CA LEU A 157 0.44 -5.48 -1.34
C LEU A 157 -0.91 -5.40 -0.60
N ASP A 158 -1.88 -6.22 -0.99
CA ASP A 158 -3.19 -6.36 -0.33
C ASP A 158 -3.05 -6.71 1.16
N ASN A 159 -2.21 -7.70 1.49
CA ASN A 159 -1.91 -8.02 2.88
C ASN A 159 -1.19 -6.86 3.56
N HIS A 160 -0.20 -6.23 2.92
CA HIS A 160 0.52 -5.13 3.54
C HIS A 160 -0.40 -3.94 3.84
N VAL A 161 -1.36 -3.64 2.97
CA VAL A 161 -2.34 -2.57 3.21
C VAL A 161 -3.23 -2.89 4.41
N ASN A 162 -3.65 -4.15 4.56
CA ASN A 162 -4.57 -4.55 5.63
C ASN A 162 -3.88 -4.81 6.97
N LEU A 163 -2.71 -5.45 6.95
CA LEU A 163 -2.00 -5.95 8.12
C LEU A 163 -0.50 -6.21 7.80
N PRO A 164 0.35 -5.16 7.76
CA PRO A 164 1.76 -5.23 7.36
C PRO A 164 2.56 -6.33 8.07
N GLY A 165 2.40 -6.44 9.39
CA GLY A 165 3.16 -7.38 10.22
C GLY A 165 2.95 -8.86 9.91
N LEU A 166 1.91 -9.20 9.14
CA LEU A 166 1.59 -10.58 8.77
C LEU A 166 2.25 -11.04 7.47
N VAL A 167 2.67 -10.11 6.58
CA VAL A 167 3.19 -10.43 5.23
C VAL A 167 4.34 -11.44 5.29
N GLY A 168 5.40 -11.09 6.02
CA GLY A 168 6.59 -11.92 6.14
C GLY A 168 6.36 -13.24 6.89
N ARG A 169 5.50 -13.21 7.91
CA ARG A 169 5.19 -14.37 8.76
C ARG A 169 4.38 -15.42 7.99
N ALA A 170 3.32 -14.99 7.32
CA ALA A 170 2.49 -15.86 6.50
C ALA A 170 3.29 -16.44 5.33
N LEU A 171 4.15 -15.65 4.67
CA LEU A 171 4.99 -16.15 3.59
C LEU A 171 6.02 -17.18 4.07
N ARG A 172 6.63 -16.96 5.24
CA ARG A 172 7.53 -17.94 5.87
C ARG A 172 6.81 -19.25 6.14
N LYS A 173 5.64 -19.21 6.78
CA LYS A 173 4.82 -20.41 7.05
C LYS A 173 4.41 -21.13 5.76
N ALA A 174 4.11 -20.40 4.69
CA ALA A 174 3.80 -20.96 3.39
C ALA A 174 4.99 -21.69 2.75
N MET A 175 6.18 -21.08 2.79
CA MET A 175 7.43 -21.69 2.31
C MET A 175 7.80 -22.93 3.14
N ASP A 176 7.70 -22.84 4.47
CA ASP A 176 7.92 -23.97 5.38
C ASP A 176 6.96 -25.13 5.08
N GLN A 177 5.66 -24.85 4.92
CA GLN A 177 4.64 -25.87 4.66
C GLN A 177 4.86 -26.59 3.31
N THR A 178 5.28 -25.84 2.29
CA THR A 178 5.48 -26.40 0.94
C THR A 178 6.84 -27.06 0.77
N GLY A 179 7.78 -26.84 1.69
CA GLY A 179 9.19 -27.23 1.56
C GLY A 179 9.95 -26.43 0.51
N LEU A 180 9.34 -25.37 -0.04
CA LEU A 180 9.92 -24.50 -1.05
C LEU A 180 10.55 -23.29 -0.35
N THR A 181 11.79 -23.44 0.14
CA THR A 181 12.49 -22.39 0.91
C THR A 181 13.53 -21.60 0.10
N ASP A 182 13.90 -22.08 -1.09
CA ASP A 182 14.83 -21.44 -2.02
C ASP A 182 14.14 -21.19 -3.38
N PRO A 183 13.88 -19.92 -3.78
CA PRO A 183 13.16 -19.57 -4.99
C PRO A 183 14.02 -19.51 -6.26
N THR A 184 15.32 -19.81 -6.17
CA THR A 184 16.28 -19.62 -7.28
C THR A 184 15.86 -20.34 -8.56
N ASN A 185 15.32 -21.56 -8.42
CA ASN A 185 14.93 -22.42 -9.53
C ASN A 185 13.41 -22.61 -9.67
N TRP A 186 12.61 -21.78 -9.02
CA TRP A 186 11.15 -21.86 -9.14
C TRP A 186 10.67 -21.47 -10.52
N ASP A 187 9.67 -22.20 -11.01
CA ASP A 187 8.78 -21.78 -12.08
C ASP A 187 7.43 -21.29 -11.52
N THR A 188 6.47 -21.06 -12.41
CA THR A 188 5.11 -20.64 -12.06
C THR A 188 4.41 -21.62 -11.11
N ALA A 189 4.62 -22.92 -11.24
CA ALA A 189 4.00 -23.93 -10.40
C ALA A 189 4.52 -23.90 -8.95
N GLU A 190 5.83 -23.70 -8.75
CA GLU A 190 6.37 -23.49 -7.39
C GLU A 190 5.80 -22.22 -6.74
N GLU A 191 5.84 -21.08 -7.44
CA GLU A 191 5.32 -19.83 -6.89
C GLU A 191 3.82 -19.96 -6.56
N ARG A 192 3.03 -20.60 -7.44
CA ARG A 192 1.59 -20.84 -7.21
C ARG A 192 1.34 -21.74 -5.99
N ARG A 193 2.16 -22.77 -5.76
CA ARG A 193 2.04 -23.62 -4.56
C ARG A 193 2.27 -22.81 -3.28
N VAL A 194 3.29 -21.96 -3.26
CA VAL A 194 3.57 -21.07 -2.13
C VAL A 194 2.44 -20.05 -1.95
N LEU A 195 1.93 -19.44 -3.02
CA LEU A 195 0.81 -18.48 -2.94
C LEU A 195 -0.46 -19.12 -2.40
N ASN A 196 -0.78 -20.35 -2.79
CA ASN A 196 -1.93 -21.08 -2.26
C ASN A 196 -1.80 -21.30 -0.74
N ALA A 197 -0.61 -21.70 -0.26
CA ALA A 197 -0.36 -21.82 1.18
C ALA A 197 -0.36 -20.46 1.88
N TYR A 198 0.17 -19.41 1.24
CA TYR A 198 0.19 -18.05 1.77
C TYR A 198 -1.21 -17.50 2.02
N ILE A 199 -2.16 -17.73 1.09
CA ILE A 199 -3.57 -17.34 1.23
C ILE A 199 -4.21 -17.98 2.46
N GLU A 200 -3.87 -19.24 2.75
CA GLU A 200 -4.35 -19.94 3.94
C GLU A 200 -3.72 -19.36 5.22
N HIS A 201 -2.41 -19.11 5.21
CA HIS A 201 -1.70 -18.60 6.39
C HIS A 201 -2.11 -17.18 6.76
N ARG A 202 -2.30 -16.28 5.79
CA ARG A 202 -2.78 -14.92 6.06
C ARG A 202 -4.23 -14.88 6.59
N ALA A 203 -4.95 -16.00 6.54
CA ALA A 203 -6.29 -16.15 7.12
C ALA A 203 -6.29 -16.73 8.55
N THR A 204 -5.12 -16.91 9.17
CA THR A 204 -4.99 -17.49 10.53
C THR A 204 -4.16 -16.59 11.45
N THR A 205 -4.20 -16.88 12.74
CA THR A 205 -3.35 -16.21 13.74
C THR A 205 -1.94 -16.77 13.67
N ILE A 206 -0.94 -15.91 13.49
CA ILE A 206 0.48 -16.30 13.44
C ILE A 206 1.27 -15.46 14.45
N ASP A 207 1.96 -16.13 15.37
CA ASP A 207 2.82 -15.51 16.39
C ASP A 207 2.12 -14.38 17.19
N GLY A 208 0.86 -14.58 17.54
CA GLY A 208 0.07 -13.60 18.30
C GLY A 208 -0.60 -12.50 17.46
N ILE A 209 -0.27 -12.40 16.16
CA ILE A 209 -0.94 -11.49 15.22
C ILE A 209 -2.20 -12.19 14.69
N GLY A 210 -3.37 -11.55 14.85
CA GLY A 210 -4.65 -12.05 14.34
C GLY A 210 -4.69 -12.20 12.81
N PRO A 211 -5.73 -12.86 12.27
CA PRO A 211 -5.86 -13.06 10.83
C PRO A 211 -6.12 -11.73 10.10
N MET A 212 -5.71 -11.68 8.83
CA MET A 212 -6.11 -10.62 7.91
C MET A 212 -7.64 -10.65 7.72
N TYR A 213 -8.28 -9.48 7.71
CA TYR A 213 -9.73 -9.39 7.52
C TYR A 213 -10.15 -9.86 6.12
N ASP A 214 -11.15 -10.74 6.04
CA ASP A 214 -11.67 -11.35 4.79
C ASP A 214 -10.55 -11.89 3.86
N ALA A 215 -9.49 -12.45 4.43
CA ALA A 215 -8.27 -12.75 3.67
C ALA A 215 -8.51 -13.62 2.42
N LYS A 216 -9.41 -14.61 2.52
CA LYS A 216 -9.78 -15.51 1.41
C LYS A 216 -10.71 -14.83 0.40
N GLY A 217 -11.69 -14.05 0.85
CA GLY A 217 -12.56 -13.29 -0.04
C GLY A 217 -11.79 -12.25 -0.85
N ARG A 218 -10.84 -11.56 -0.21
CA ARG A 218 -9.88 -10.65 -0.85
C ARG A 218 -9.02 -11.34 -1.90
N ALA A 219 -8.46 -12.51 -1.59
CA ALA A 219 -7.69 -13.30 -2.54
C ALA A 219 -8.52 -13.73 -3.76
N LYS A 220 -9.77 -14.13 -3.52
CA LYS A 220 -10.72 -14.53 -4.58
C LYS A 220 -11.06 -13.38 -5.51
N ARG A 221 -11.28 -12.16 -4.98
CA ARG A 221 -11.51 -10.96 -5.79
C ARG A 221 -10.30 -10.64 -6.65
N THR A 222 -9.09 -10.66 -6.08
CA THR A 222 -7.85 -10.48 -6.86
C THR A 222 -7.68 -11.56 -7.94
N ALA A 223 -8.05 -12.82 -7.67
CA ALA A 223 -7.98 -13.91 -8.65
C ALA A 223 -8.96 -13.74 -9.83
N ALA A 224 -10.06 -13.00 -9.67
CA ALA A 224 -10.95 -12.67 -10.78
C ALA A 224 -10.21 -11.87 -11.87
N TYR A 225 -9.29 -10.99 -11.49
CA TYR A 225 -8.46 -10.23 -12.44
C TYR A 225 -7.48 -11.10 -13.24
N VAL A 226 -7.07 -12.25 -12.69
CA VAL A 226 -6.33 -13.26 -13.45
C VAL A 226 -7.24 -13.92 -14.49
N THR A 227 -8.45 -14.29 -14.07
CA THR A 227 -9.46 -14.92 -14.95
C THR A 227 -9.85 -14.00 -16.11
N ASP A 228 -9.93 -12.69 -15.83
CA ASP A 228 -10.27 -11.66 -16.81
C ASP A 228 -9.06 -11.22 -17.69
N ASN A 229 -7.89 -11.86 -17.53
CA ASN A 229 -6.63 -11.52 -18.20
C ASN A 229 -6.18 -10.06 -17.98
N ILE A 230 -6.51 -9.46 -16.83
CA ILE A 230 -6.07 -8.12 -16.45
C ILE A 230 -4.69 -8.18 -15.80
N ILE A 231 -4.45 -9.19 -14.95
CA ILE A 231 -3.13 -9.48 -14.35
C ILE A 231 -2.74 -10.93 -14.63
N SER A 232 -1.44 -11.22 -14.63
CA SER A 232 -0.90 -12.56 -14.80
C SER A 232 -0.51 -13.21 -13.48
N ASP A 233 -0.74 -14.52 -13.36
CA ASP A 233 -0.23 -15.35 -12.29
C ASP A 233 1.07 -16.10 -12.67
N GLU A 234 1.62 -15.83 -13.86
CA GLU A 234 2.89 -16.38 -14.29
C GLU A 234 4.05 -15.72 -13.55
N ARG A 235 5.03 -16.53 -13.12
CA ARG A 235 6.25 -16.06 -12.45
C ARG A 235 7.01 -15.07 -13.34
N GLY A 236 7.50 -13.99 -12.74
CA GLY A 236 8.33 -13.00 -13.40
C GLY A 236 7.56 -11.99 -14.26
N THR A 237 6.24 -11.93 -14.17
CA THR A 237 5.41 -10.99 -14.97
C THR A 237 5.30 -9.59 -14.38
N PHE A 238 5.48 -9.42 -13.06
CA PHE A 238 5.37 -8.10 -12.45
C PHE A 238 6.47 -7.14 -12.93
N ARG A 239 6.10 -5.88 -13.20
CA ARG A 239 7.04 -4.81 -13.58
C ARG A 239 6.70 -3.53 -12.81
N TYR A 240 7.68 -3.01 -12.06
CA TYR A 240 7.49 -1.80 -11.25
C TYR A 240 7.49 -0.49 -12.06
N SER A 241 8.31 -0.38 -13.10
CA SER A 241 8.34 0.80 -13.98
C SER A 241 8.41 0.41 -15.46
N HIS A 242 8.05 1.34 -16.35
CA HIS A 242 8.11 1.17 -17.81
C HIS A 242 9.53 1.02 -18.37
N THR A 243 10.56 1.37 -17.60
CA THR A 243 11.95 1.30 -18.06
C THR A 243 12.45 -0.13 -17.90
N ALA A 244 12.41 -0.87 -19.01
CA ALA A 244 12.77 -2.26 -19.09
C ALA A 244 14.21 -2.52 -18.65
N SER A 245 14.39 -3.41 -17.67
CA SER A 245 15.44 -4.42 -17.78
C SER A 245 14.78 -5.66 -18.38
N ARG A 246 15.05 -5.92 -19.68
CA ARG A 246 14.79 -7.22 -20.30
C ARG A 246 15.82 -8.21 -19.73
N GLY A 247 15.64 -8.60 -18.48
CA GLY A 247 16.31 -9.75 -17.88
C GLY A 247 15.37 -10.94 -17.94
N LEU A 248 15.80 -12.03 -18.56
CA LEU A 248 15.20 -13.37 -18.43
C LEU A 248 15.46 -13.95 -17.01
N GLY A 249 15.32 -13.13 -15.97
CA GLY A 249 15.70 -13.46 -14.61
C GLY A 249 14.48 -13.67 -13.70
N ASN A 250 14.60 -14.60 -12.76
CA ASN A 250 13.62 -14.92 -11.72
C ASN A 250 13.54 -13.85 -10.60
N TYR A 251 13.77 -12.58 -10.95
CA TYR A 251 14.01 -11.47 -10.03
C TYR A 251 13.41 -10.16 -10.56
N ILE A 252 12.75 -9.39 -9.69
CA ILE A 252 12.26 -8.05 -10.02
C ILE A 252 13.26 -6.99 -9.52
N PRO A 253 13.90 -6.22 -10.41
CA PRO A 253 14.89 -5.23 -9.99
C PRO A 253 14.30 -4.12 -9.13
N GLU A 254 15.15 -3.53 -8.30
CA GLU A 254 14.83 -2.32 -7.55
C GLU A 254 14.48 -1.16 -8.50
N PRO A 255 13.56 -0.27 -8.11
CA PRO A 255 13.25 0.92 -8.89
C PRO A 255 14.47 1.84 -9.04
N GLN A 256 14.60 2.54 -10.16
CA GLN A 256 15.66 3.53 -10.34
C GLN A 256 15.57 4.62 -9.25
N GLY A 257 16.70 4.92 -8.60
CA GLY A 257 16.77 5.92 -7.53
C GLY A 257 16.14 5.49 -6.21
N PHE A 258 15.86 4.19 -6.03
CA PHE A 258 15.46 3.65 -4.74
C PHE A 258 16.63 3.68 -3.75
N ASP A 259 16.47 4.41 -2.65
CA ASP A 259 17.29 4.30 -1.44
C ASP A 259 16.44 3.62 -0.34
N PRO A 260 16.86 2.46 0.20
CA PRO A 260 16.12 1.79 1.26
C PRO A 260 16.01 2.59 2.56
N ASN A 261 16.86 3.62 2.77
CA ASN A 261 16.81 4.49 3.95
C ASN A 261 15.71 5.57 3.86
N ASP A 262 15.21 5.86 2.66
CA ASP A 262 14.10 6.80 2.46
C ASP A 262 12.76 6.23 2.97
N TYR A 263 12.71 4.92 3.18
CA TYR A 263 11.54 4.19 3.64
C TYR A 263 11.88 3.57 5.00
N PRO A 264 11.25 3.98 6.11
CA PRO A 264 11.52 3.37 7.41
C PRO A 264 11.28 1.85 7.34
N ASP A 265 12.05 1.10 8.12
CA ASP A 265 11.83 -0.34 8.27
C ASP A 265 10.43 -0.59 8.82
N MET A 266 9.85 -1.75 8.52
CA MET A 266 8.72 -2.25 9.30
C MET A 266 9.20 -2.37 10.75
N GLU A 267 8.85 -1.42 11.62
CA GLU A 267 9.00 -1.62 13.07
C GLU A 267 8.00 -2.70 13.48
N LEU A 268 8.46 -3.96 13.41
CA LEU A 268 7.84 -5.07 14.10
C LEU A 268 8.32 -4.96 15.56
N ASP A 269 7.45 -4.58 16.49
CA ASP A 269 7.79 -4.80 17.89
C ASP A 269 8.00 -6.31 18.14
N THR A 270 8.68 -6.65 19.23
CA THR A 270 8.95 -8.05 19.62
C THR A 270 7.68 -8.88 19.89
N GLU A 271 6.50 -8.26 19.86
CA GLU A 271 5.17 -8.82 20.06
C GLU A 271 4.30 -8.75 18.77
N GLY A 272 4.87 -8.33 17.64
CA GLY A 272 4.17 -8.26 16.35
C GLY A 272 3.15 -7.13 16.21
N ARG A 273 3.18 -6.10 17.07
CA ARG A 273 2.35 -4.91 16.91
C ARG A 273 3.10 -3.85 16.12
N ASP A 274 2.39 -3.33 15.13
CA ASP A 274 2.75 -2.11 14.42
C ASP A 274 2.41 -0.94 15.35
N MET A 275 3.42 -0.30 15.96
CA MET A 275 3.21 0.75 16.96
C MET A 275 2.78 2.10 16.35
N GLU A 276 2.63 2.21 15.03
CA GLU A 276 2.30 3.51 14.43
C GLU A 276 1.29 3.52 13.27
N PHE A 277 0.86 2.37 12.72
CA PHE A 277 0.21 2.41 11.40
C PHE A 277 -1.24 1.89 11.25
N LEU A 278 -1.87 1.27 12.24
CA LEU A 278 -3.23 0.71 12.05
C LEU A 278 -4.17 0.82 13.27
N ALA A 279 -4.52 2.05 13.64
CA ALA A 279 -5.83 2.29 14.25
C ALA A 279 -6.93 2.30 13.17
N ARG A 280 -7.14 1.18 12.46
CA ARG A 280 -8.33 0.97 11.61
C ARG A 280 -9.04 -0.31 12.02
N GLY A 281 -10.24 -0.15 12.58
CA GLY A 281 -11.38 -0.98 12.18
C GLY A 281 -11.80 -2.17 13.05
N ALA A 282 -11.44 -2.25 14.34
CA ALA A 282 -11.96 -3.32 15.23
C ALA A 282 -13.08 -2.88 16.20
N GLU A 283 -13.57 -1.63 16.15
CA GLU A 283 -14.70 -1.19 16.99
C GLU A 283 -15.75 -0.46 16.16
N SER A 284 -16.60 -1.22 15.48
CA SER A 284 -17.97 -0.80 15.15
C SER A 284 -18.88 -2.02 14.92
N VAL A 285 -18.94 -2.90 15.91
CA VAL A 285 -20.12 -3.77 16.10
C VAL A 285 -20.41 -3.86 17.60
N ALA A 286 -21.03 -2.79 18.12
CA ALA A 286 -21.97 -2.82 19.24
C ALA A 286 -22.89 -1.60 19.09
#